data_AF-A0A556N1D2-F1
#
_entry.id   AF-A0A556N1D2-F1
#
_cell.length_a   1.000
_cell.length_b   1.000
_cell.length_c   1.000
_cell.angle_alpha   90.00
_cell.angle_beta   90.00
_cell.angle_gamma   90.00
#
_symmetry.space_group_name_H-M   'P 1'
#
loop_
_entity.id
_entity.type
_entity.pdbx_description
1 polymer ?
#
loop_
_entity_poly.entity_id
_entity_poly.type
_entity_poly.pdbx_seq_one_letter_code
_entity_poly.pdbx_strand_id
1 'polypeptide(L)'
;MNSTTINQLETYKAIEAVCVSNHACWSNVKEFRGAFSRFALKVAQLDILSENESSSLNPRLEYLIKEIEHILKVHFDRYFDYLQQKNSEIYQVYNRIRRSS
;
A
#
# COMPACT_ATOMS: atom_id res chain seq x y z
N MET A 1 -7.08 17.93 9.78
CA MET A 1 -6.28 16.92 9.06
C MET A 1 -6.11 17.37 7.62
N ASN A 2 -4.91 17.26 7.02
CA ASN A 2 -4.74 17.54 5.59
C ASN A 2 -5.48 16.46 4.78
N SER A 3 -6.39 16.86 3.90
CA SER A 3 -7.22 15.92 3.11
C SER A 3 -6.37 14.91 2.32
N THR A 4 -5.16 15.31 1.92
CA THR A 4 -4.19 14.48 1.21
C THR A 4 -3.76 13.23 1.98
N THR A 5 -3.48 13.35 3.29
CA THR A 5 -2.99 12.22 4.09
C THR A 5 -4.08 11.19 4.36
N ILE A 6 -5.31 11.66 4.58
CA ILE A 6 -6.49 10.78 4.72
C ILE A 6 -6.70 10.01 3.42
N ASN A 7 -6.69 10.71 2.28
CA ASN A 7 -6.86 10.08 0.98
C ASN A 7 -5.75 9.04 0.70
N GLN A 8 -4.50 9.34 1.07
CA GLN A 8 -3.39 8.39 0.94
C GLN A 8 -3.57 7.15 1.81
N LEU A 9 -3.97 7.31 3.08
CA LEU A 9 -4.23 6.19 3.98
C LEU A 9 -5.34 5.28 3.45
N GLU A 10 -6.45 5.86 2.97
CA GLU A 10 -7.53 5.10 2.34
C GLU A 10 -7.05 4.32 1.10
N THR A 11 -6.24 4.94 0.25
CA THR A 11 -5.61 4.26 -0.90
C THR A 11 -4.73 3.09 -0.44
N TYR A 12 -3.95 3.25 0.63
CA TYR A 12 -3.10 2.17 1.13
C TYR A 12 -3.91 1.02 1.73
N LYS A 13 -4.97 1.32 2.49
CA LYS A 13 -5.91 0.31 3.01
C LYS A 13 -6.59 -0.45 1.87
N ALA A 14 -6.99 0.25 0.80
CA ALA A 14 -7.58 -0.39 -0.37
C ALA A 14 -6.59 -1.34 -1.07
N ILE A 15 -5.32 -0.94 -1.23
CA ILE A 15 -4.27 -1.80 -1.78
C ILE A 15 -4.05 -3.03 -0.88
N GLU A 16 -4.01 -2.83 0.44
CA GLU A 16 -3.88 -3.92 1.41
C GLU A 16 -5.02 -4.93 1.27
N ALA A 17 -6.27 -4.45 1.23
CA ALA A 17 -7.46 -5.29 1.11
C ALA A 17 -7.46 -6.13 -0.18
N VAL A 18 -7.03 -5.56 -1.31
CA VAL A 18 -6.86 -6.30 -2.57
C VAL A 18 -5.83 -7.40 -2.42
N CYS A 19 -4.69 -7.12 -1.79
CA CYS A 19 -3.66 -8.13 -1.56
C CYS A 19 -4.16 -9.25 -0.65
N VAL A 20 -4.81 -8.92 0.48
CA VAL A 20 -5.38 -9.92 1.40
C VAL A 20 -6.41 -10.81 0.70
N SER A 21 -7.35 -10.20 -0.04
CA SER A 21 -8.40 -10.93 -0.77
C SER A 21 -7.85 -11.88 -1.83
N ASN A 22 -6.63 -11.60 -2.31
CA ASN A 22 -5.95 -12.38 -3.34
C ASN A 22 -4.68 -13.08 -2.80
N HIS A 23 -4.62 -13.37 -1.50
CA HIS A 23 -3.47 -13.98 -0.83
C HIS A 23 -2.94 -15.23 -1.56
N ALA A 24 -3.84 -16.08 -2.09
CA ALA A 24 -3.46 -17.28 -2.83
C ALA A 24 -2.52 -17.00 -4.01
N CYS A 25 -2.66 -15.86 -4.70
CA CYS A 25 -1.91 -15.52 -5.90
C CYS A 25 -0.44 -15.16 -5.65
N TRP A 26 -0.12 -14.70 -4.44
CA TRP A 26 1.20 -14.19 -4.10
C TRP A 26 1.82 -14.84 -2.87
N SER A 27 1.05 -15.63 -2.11
CA SER A 27 1.54 -16.30 -0.91
C SER A 27 2.83 -17.06 -1.17
N ASN A 28 2.97 -17.79 -2.27
CA ASN A 28 4.17 -18.56 -2.60
C ASN A 28 5.35 -17.73 -3.13
N VAL A 29 5.15 -16.43 -3.38
CA VAL A 29 6.19 -15.51 -3.84
C VAL A 29 6.88 -14.89 -2.64
N LYS A 30 8.04 -15.44 -2.24
CA LYS A 30 8.74 -15.06 -1.01
C LYS A 30 9.09 -13.57 -0.96
N GLU A 31 9.58 -13.00 -2.06
CA GLU A 31 9.93 -11.58 -2.10
C GLU A 31 8.72 -10.69 -1.87
N PHE A 32 7.59 -11.00 -2.53
CA PHE A 32 6.36 -10.22 -2.40
C PHE A 32 5.74 -10.38 -1.01
N ARG A 33 5.72 -11.60 -0.44
CA ARG A 33 5.23 -11.84 0.92
C ARG A 33 5.98 -10.98 1.96
N GLY A 34 7.31 -10.89 1.83
CA GLY A 34 8.13 -10.03 2.69
C GLY A 34 7.84 -8.54 2.50
N ALA A 35 7.65 -8.09 1.26
CA ALA A 35 7.28 -6.71 0.97
C ALA A 35 5.88 -6.35 1.50
N PHE A 36 4.89 -7.23 1.31
CA PHE A 36 3.53 -7.07 1.81
C PHE A 36 3.51 -6.97 3.35
N SER A 37 4.26 -7.82 4.05
CA SER A 37 4.31 -7.77 5.52
C SER A 37 4.86 -6.43 6.03
N ARG A 38 5.90 -5.88 5.37
CA ARG A 38 6.43 -4.56 5.70
C ARG A 38 5.43 -3.46 5.37
N PHE A 39 4.76 -3.55 4.23
CA PHE A 39 3.73 -2.60 3.82
C PHE A 39 2.58 -2.54 4.84
N ALA A 40 1.95 -3.68 5.15
CA ALA A 40 0.83 -3.78 6.09
C ALA A 40 1.19 -3.20 7.47
N LEU A 41 2.39 -3.51 7.99
CA LEU A 41 2.88 -2.95 9.25
C LEU A 41 2.95 -1.41 9.20
N LYS A 42 3.42 -0.84 8.09
CA LYS A 42 3.57 0.61 7.93
C LYS A 42 2.21 1.29 7.75
N VAL A 43 1.27 0.66 7.05
CA VAL A 43 -0.12 1.15 6.93
C VAL A 43 -0.81 1.16 8.29
N ALA A 44 -0.68 0.10 9.09
CA ALA A 44 -1.23 0.07 10.45
C ALA A 44 -0.60 1.15 11.35
N GLN A 45 0.72 1.38 11.25
CA GLN A 45 1.37 2.49 11.96
C GLN A 45 0.83 3.86 11.52
N LEU A 46 0.51 4.02 10.23
CA LEU A 46 -0.01 5.27 9.68
C LEU A 46 -1.43 5.52 10.18
N ASP A 47 -2.24 4.47 10.24
CA ASP A 47 -3.62 4.52 10.74
C ASP A 47 -3.66 5.01 12.19
N ILE A 48 -2.90 4.34 13.07
CA ILE A 48 -2.80 4.69 14.49
C ILE A 48 -2.32 6.15 14.69
N LEU A 49 -1.33 6.59 13.89
CA LEU A 49 -0.82 7.96 14.00
C LEU A 49 -1.80 9.01 13.45
N SER A 50 -2.63 8.63 12.48
CA SER A 50 -3.65 9.51 11.89
C SER A 50 -4.84 9.71 12.82
N GLU A 51 -5.20 8.72 13.63
CA GLU A 51 -6.26 8.83 14.65
C GLU A 51 -5.88 9.77 15.81
N ASN A 52 -4.58 9.98 16.05
CA ASN A 52 -4.10 10.90 17.08
C ASN A 52 -4.06 12.34 16.56
N GLU A 53 -5.12 13.12 16.78
CA GLU A 53 -5.34 14.48 16.22
C GLU A 53 -4.22 15.51 16.46
N SER A 54 -3.32 15.28 17.43
CA SER A 54 -2.17 16.13 17.73
C SER A 54 -1.02 16.03 16.70
N SER A 55 -1.17 15.21 15.65
CA SER A 55 -0.08 14.78 14.76
C SER A 55 -0.03 15.46 13.38
N SER A 56 -0.90 16.44 13.10
CA SER A 56 -1.06 17.03 11.74
C SER A 56 0.19 17.71 11.14
N LEU A 57 1.24 17.91 11.95
CA LEU A 57 2.57 18.40 11.55
C LEU A 57 3.70 17.49 12.06
N ASN A 58 3.47 16.17 12.14
CA ASN A 58 4.47 15.24 12.63
C ASN A 58 5.40 14.78 11.50
N PRO A 59 6.72 15.08 11.53
CA PRO A 59 7.69 14.60 10.53
C PRO A 59 7.69 13.08 10.37
N ARG A 60 7.24 12.36 11.41
CA ARG A 60 7.09 10.90 11.40
C ARG A 60 6.00 10.42 10.45
N LEU A 61 4.91 11.18 10.28
CA LEU A 61 3.80 10.86 9.36
C LEU A 61 4.27 10.95 7.91
N GLU A 62 4.95 12.05 7.55
CA GLU A 62 5.52 12.21 6.22
C GLU A 62 6.60 11.17 5.90
N TYR A 63 7.44 10.85 6.88
CA TYR A 63 8.44 9.79 6.72
C TYR A 63 7.78 8.44 6.46
N LEU A 64 6.71 8.13 7.19
CA LEU A 64 5.98 6.87 7.05
C LEU A 64 5.29 6.76 5.69
N ILE A 65 4.67 7.84 5.21
CA ILE A 65 4.10 7.92 3.86
C ILE A 65 5.19 7.67 2.81
N LYS A 66 6.37 8.29 2.94
CA LYS A 66 7.50 8.05 2.04
C LYS A 66 7.99 6.60 2.06
N GLU A 67 8.03 5.96 3.22
CA GLU A 67 8.39 4.54 3.33
C GLU A 67 7.36 3.64 2.65
N ILE A 68 6.06 3.91 2.85
CA ILE A 68 4.97 3.16 2.22
C ILE A 68 5.05 3.31 0.70
N GLU A 69 5.18 4.54 0.19
CA GLU A 69 5.35 4.83 -1.24
C GLU A 69 6.57 4.14 -1.84
N HIS A 70 7.68 4.11 -1.10
CA HIS A 70 8.88 3.41 -1.53
C HIS A 70 8.64 1.90 -1.66
N ILE A 71 7.96 1.28 -0.69
CA ILE A 71 7.62 -0.15 -0.75
C ILE A 71 6.72 -0.44 -1.94
N LEU A 72 5.70 0.40 -2.17
CA LEU A 72 4.80 0.28 -3.31
C LEU A 72 5.59 0.33 -4.63
N LYS A 73 6.41 1.36 -4.81
CA LYS A 73 7.16 1.59 -6.05
C LYS A 73 8.19 0.48 -6.35
N VAL A 74 8.90 0.01 -5.33
CA VAL A 74 9.99 -0.96 -5.52
C VAL A 74 9.47 -2.39 -5.63
N HIS A 75 8.43 -2.74 -4.87
CA HIS A 75 7.99 -4.12 -4.74
C HIS A 75 6.62 -4.38 -5.36
N PHE A 76 5.62 -3.53 -5.10
CA PHE A 76 4.25 -3.78 -5.56
C PHE A 76 4.13 -3.50 -7.05
N ASP A 77 4.54 -2.31 -7.51
CA ASP A 77 4.46 -1.93 -8.92
C ASP A 77 5.15 -2.98 -9.80
N ARG A 78 6.38 -3.38 -9.41
CA ARG A 78 7.12 -4.44 -10.12
C ARG A 78 6.40 -5.79 -10.14
N TYR A 79 5.81 -6.20 -9.02
CA TYR A 79 5.08 -7.46 -8.94
C TYR A 79 3.81 -7.44 -9.78
N PHE A 80 3.05 -6.35 -9.72
CA PHE A 80 1.81 -6.19 -10.47
C PHE A 80 2.08 -6.04 -11.97
N ASP A 81 3.15 -5.35 -12.39
CA ASP A 81 3.58 -5.31 -13.79
C ASP A 81 3.94 -6.72 -14.32
N TYR A 82 4.52 -7.59 -13.48
CA TYR A 82 4.71 -8.99 -13.86
C TYR A 82 3.38 -9.74 -14.00
N LEU A 83 2.38 -9.44 -13.16
CA LEU A 83 1.03 -10.02 -13.28
C LEU A 83 0.25 -9.49 -14.49
N GLN A 84 0.56 -8.29 -14.99
CA GLN A 84 -0.01 -7.76 -16.23
C GLN A 84 0.26 -8.71 -17.40
N GLN A 85 1.46 -9.27 -17.48
CA GLN A 85 1.84 -10.22 -18.52
C GLN A 85 1.01 -11.52 -18.49
N LYS A 86 0.31 -11.78 -17.38
CA LYS A 86 -0.58 -12.93 -17.19
C LYS A 86 -2.06 -12.58 -17.35
N ASN A 87 -2.41 -11.37 -17.81
CA ASN A 87 -3.80 -10.89 -17.92
C ASN A 87 -4.61 -11.01 -16.62
N SER A 88 -3.96 -10.82 -15.47
CA SER A 88 -4.64 -10.95 -14.18
C SER A 88 -5.57 -9.76 -13.92
N GLU A 89 -6.83 -10.04 -13.55
CA GLU A 89 -7.81 -9.01 -13.13
C GLU A 89 -7.30 -8.20 -11.93
N ILE A 90 -6.50 -8.83 -11.06
CA ILE A 90 -5.94 -8.21 -9.85
C ILE A 90 -5.00 -7.05 -10.22
N TYR A 91 -4.27 -7.16 -11.34
CA TYR A 91 -3.45 -6.05 -11.85
C TYR A 91 -4.30 -4.83 -12.18
N GLN A 92 -5.45 -5.02 -12.81
CA GLN A 92 -6.34 -3.93 -13.21
C GLN A 92 -6.91 -3.22 -11.97
N VAL A 93 -7.31 -3.99 -10.96
CA VAL A 93 -7.82 -3.45 -9.69
C VAL A 93 -6.73 -2.68 -8.95
N TYR A 94 -5.52 -3.25 -8.83
CA TYR A 94 -4.37 -2.58 -8.20
C TYR A 94 -4.06 -1.25 -8.90
N ASN A 95 -3.93 -1.25 -10.23
CA ASN A 95 -3.60 -0.04 -10.98
C ASN A 95 -4.68 1.04 -10.91
N ARG A 96 -5.96 0.65 -10.87
CA ARG A 96 -7.04 1.61 -10.67
C ARG A 96 -6.87 2.30 -9.32
N ILE A 97 -6.69 1.55 -8.24
CA ILE A 97 -6.50 2.15 -6.90
C ILE A 97 -5.23 3.01 -6.86
N ARG A 98 -4.12 2.48 -7.39
CA ARG A 98 -2.79 3.10 -7.30
C ARG A 98 -2.63 4.37 -8.14
N ARG A 99 -3.31 4.47 -9.29
CA ARG A 99 -3.15 5.56 -10.27
C ARG A 99 -4.36 6.49 -10.37
N SER A 100 -5.45 6.20 -9.66
CA SER A 100 -6.61 7.10 -9.55
C SER A 100 -6.52 8.08 -8.38
N SER A 101 -5.42 8.04 -7.60
CA SER A 101 -5.11 9.00 -6.51
C SER A 101 -4.28 10.17 -7.00
#